data_AF-A0A1J3D5M0-F1
#
_entry.id   AF-A0A1J3D5M0-F1
#
_cell.length_a   1.000
_cell.length_b   1.000
_cell.length_c   1.000
_cell.angle_alpha   90.00
_cell.angle_beta   90.00
_cell.angle_gamma   90.00
#
_symmetry.space_group_name_H-M   'P 1'
#
loop_
_entity.id
_entity.type
_entity.pdbx_description
1 polymer ?
#
loop_
_entity_poly.entity_id
_entity_poly.type
_entity_poly.pdbx_seq_one_letter_code
_entity_poly.pdbx_strand_id
1 'polypeptide(L)'
;SILERNRSPYCISYLPLAFRSIIVSGMEKINLMILSLKGEASRSEDMFSHIEEILISVRLAFLNCFLDFAAHLEQIGAYLSQGTSKRESWQNGYSNDHQEETSINAPESVVDPHRKLLMILSNIGYCKDELASELYDKYKYTWLQSRGNDEDSSDLQDLTMSFS
;
A
#
# COMPACT_ATOMS: atom_id res chain seq x y z
N SER A 1 -2.25 -15.53 11.37
CA SER A 1 -2.97 -16.26 10.31
C SER A 1 -2.27 -16.02 9.00
N ILE A 2 -1.88 -17.10 8.31
CA ILE A 2 -1.28 -17.02 6.98
C ILE A 2 -2.45 -16.81 6.02
N LEU A 3 -2.57 -15.62 5.43
CA LEU A 3 -3.54 -15.37 4.38
C LEU A 3 -3.05 -16.07 3.11
N GLU A 4 -3.60 -17.25 2.83
CA GLU A 4 -3.55 -17.82 1.48
C GLU A 4 -4.62 -17.12 0.64
N ARG A 5 -4.25 -16.40 -0.44
CA ARG A 5 -5.18 -16.24 -1.55
C ARG A 5 -4.59 -15.80 -2.89
N ASN A 6 -5.27 -16.28 -3.94
CA ASN A 6 -5.08 -16.03 -5.37
C ASN A 6 -3.86 -16.68 -6.06
N ARG A 7 -3.75 -18.02 -5.91
CA ARG A 7 -3.01 -18.91 -6.83
C ARG A 7 -1.51 -18.61 -7.04
N SER A 8 -0.90 -17.76 -6.22
CA SER A 8 0.56 -17.56 -6.16
C SER A 8 1.10 -18.28 -4.91
N PRO A 9 2.15 -19.12 -5.00
CA PRO A 9 2.73 -19.83 -3.86
C PRO A 9 3.56 -18.93 -2.92
N TYR A 10 3.42 -17.60 -3.01
CA TYR A 10 4.20 -16.63 -2.23
C TYR A 10 3.30 -15.83 -1.29
N CYS A 11 3.66 -15.83 -0.01
CA CYS A 11 2.97 -15.09 1.05
C CYS A 11 3.06 -13.58 0.81
N ILE A 12 1.97 -12.84 1.05
CA ILE A 12 2.03 -11.37 1.18
C ILE A 12 3.00 -11.04 2.31
N SER A 13 3.98 -10.21 2.00
CA SER A 13 4.97 -9.86 3.00
C SER A 13 4.35 -8.95 4.06
N TYR A 14 5.08 -8.75 5.16
CA TYR A 14 4.63 -7.87 6.24
C TYR A 14 4.35 -6.43 5.77
N LEU A 15 5.03 -5.96 4.73
CA LEU A 15 5.03 -4.55 4.34
C LEU A 15 3.64 -4.03 3.89
N PRO A 16 2.93 -4.64 2.92
CA PRO A 16 1.55 -4.24 2.61
C PRO A 16 0.58 -4.35 3.78
N LEU A 17 0.76 -5.33 4.65
CA LEU A 17 -0.10 -5.54 5.83
C LEU A 17 0.12 -4.43 6.88
N ALA A 18 1.37 -4.01 7.08
CA ALA A 18 1.72 -2.90 7.94
C ALA A 18 1.19 -1.58 7.39
N PHE A 19 1.35 -1.33 6.09
CA PHE A 19 0.79 -0.16 5.42
C PHE A 19 -0.73 -0.07 5.61
N ARG A 20 -1.46 -1.17 5.37
CA ARG A 20 -2.89 -1.28 5.67
C ARG A 20 -3.21 -0.89 7.11
N SER A 21 -2.48 -1.45 8.08
CA SER A 21 -2.73 -1.16 9.51
C SER A 21 -2.54 0.32 9.85
N ILE A 22 -1.51 0.97 9.28
CA ILE A 22 -1.21 2.39 9.51
C ILE A 22 -2.31 3.26 8.91
N ILE A 23 -2.66 3.01 7.65
CA ILE A 23 -3.71 3.78 6.94
C ILE A 23 -5.04 3.64 7.66
N VAL A 24 -5.43 2.43 8.05
CA VAL A 24 -6.68 2.19 8.79
C VAL A 24 -6.70 2.99 10.09
N SER A 25 -5.63 2.92 10.89
CA SER A 25 -5.56 3.64 12.16
C SER A 25 -5.57 5.16 11.98
N GLY A 26 -4.85 5.68 10.98
CA GLY A 26 -4.82 7.11 10.66
C GLY A 26 -6.18 7.63 10.23
N MET A 27 -6.82 6.94 9.29
CA MET A 27 -8.13 7.30 8.77
C MET A 27 -9.24 7.22 9.81
N GLU A 28 -9.18 6.26 10.74
CA GLU A 28 -10.14 6.18 11.85
C GLU A 28 -10.05 7.41 12.76
N LYS A 29 -8.84 7.87 13.09
CA LYS A 29 -8.65 9.10 13.87
C LYS A 29 -9.13 10.34 13.13
N ILE A 30 -8.84 10.43 11.83
CA ILE A 30 -9.31 11.55 10.99
C ILE A 30 -10.84 11.55 10.91
N ASN A 31 -11.47 10.39 10.71
CA ASN A 31 -12.93 10.27 10.70
C ASN A 31 -13.55 10.80 12.00
N LEU A 32 -13.01 10.41 13.15
CA LEU A 32 -13.48 10.90 14.46
C LEU A 32 -13.31 12.41 14.61
N MET A 33 -12.18 12.96 14.16
CA MET A 33 -11.93 14.40 14.17
C MET A 33 -12.95 15.14 13.29
N ILE A 34 -13.20 14.65 12.07
CA ILE A 34 -14.15 15.28 11.14
C ILE A 34 -15.58 15.23 11.67
N LEU A 35 -16.00 14.10 12.25
CA LEU A 35 -17.33 14.00 12.88
C LEU A 35 -17.48 15.00 14.03
N SER A 36 -16.43 15.19 14.83
CA SER A 36 -16.43 16.14 15.94
C SER A 36 -16.52 17.59 15.44
N LEU A 37 -15.71 17.94 14.43
CA LEU A 37 -15.72 19.26 13.79
C LEU A 37 -17.09 19.55 13.15
N LYS A 38 -17.72 18.57 12.49
CA LYS A 38 -19.06 18.72 11.91
C LYS A 38 -20.13 19.01 12.97
N GLY A 39 -20.05 18.34 14.12
CA GLY A 39 -20.95 18.61 15.26
C GLY A 39 -20.80 20.03 15.82
N GLU A 40 -19.61 20.63 15.71
CA GLU A 40 -19.35 21.99 16.17
C GLU A 40 -19.67 23.05 15.09
N ALA A 41 -19.43 22.73 13.81
CA ALA A 41 -19.70 23.58 12.66
C ALA A 41 -21.19 23.75 12.35
N SER A 42 -22.09 22.90 12.86
CA SER A 42 -23.54 23.14 12.77
C SER A 42 -23.99 24.44 13.45
N ARG A 43 -23.06 25.19 14.05
CA ARG A 43 -23.24 26.47 14.74
C ARG A 43 -22.70 27.66 13.94
N SER A 44 -22.02 27.46 12.81
CA SER A 44 -21.43 28.51 11.96
C SER A 44 -21.22 28.05 10.50
N GLU A 45 -21.77 28.79 9.54
CA GLU A 45 -21.70 28.47 8.10
C GLU A 45 -20.25 28.51 7.56
N ASP A 46 -19.42 29.44 8.03
CA ASP A 46 -18.00 29.56 7.65
C ASP A 46 -17.16 28.34 8.09
N MET A 47 -17.59 27.60 9.12
CA MET A 47 -16.87 26.39 9.54
C MET A 47 -17.14 25.20 8.60
N PHE A 48 -18.25 25.22 7.86
CA PHE A 48 -18.60 24.12 6.97
C PHE A 48 -17.67 24.07 5.75
N SER A 49 -17.39 25.21 5.13
CA SER A 49 -16.46 25.31 3.99
C SER A 49 -15.05 24.83 4.35
N HIS A 50 -14.55 25.20 5.53
CA HIS A 50 -13.25 24.71 6.03
C HIS A 50 -13.23 23.19 6.25
N ILE A 51 -14.35 22.58 6.66
CA ILE A 51 -14.45 21.12 6.80
C ILE A 51 -14.40 20.44 5.43
N GLU A 52 -15.01 21.02 4.41
CA GLU A 52 -14.91 20.51 3.04
C GLU A 52 -13.47 20.57 2.51
N GLU A 53 -12.74 21.67 2.75
CA GLU A 53 -11.32 21.80 2.41
C GLU A 53 -10.45 20.75 3.11
N ILE A 54 -10.72 20.49 4.40
CA ILE A 54 -10.06 19.43 5.16
C ILE A 54 -10.34 18.06 4.53
N LEU A 55 -11.59 17.78 4.16
CA LEU A 55 -11.97 16.51 3.52
C LEU A 55 -11.26 16.28 2.19
N ILE A 56 -11.16 17.33 1.36
CA ILE A 56 -10.41 17.29 0.09
C ILE A 56 -8.92 17.01 0.37
N SER A 57 -8.34 17.70 1.35
CA SER A 57 -6.93 17.51 1.72
C SER A 57 -6.64 16.11 2.22
N VAL A 58 -7.54 15.53 3.02
CA VAL A 58 -7.43 14.15 3.51
C VAL A 58 -7.51 13.14 2.36
N ARG A 59 -8.45 13.33 1.43
CA ARG A 59 -8.58 12.48 0.22
C ARG A 59 -7.29 12.49 -0.60
N LEU A 60 -6.74 13.67 -0.88
CA LEU A 60 -5.50 13.81 -1.64
C LEU A 60 -4.30 13.18 -0.91
N ALA A 61 -4.17 13.40 0.40
CA ALA A 61 -3.12 12.79 1.19
C ALA A 61 -3.21 11.25 1.17
N PHE A 62 -4.43 10.71 1.24
CA PHE A 62 -4.66 9.27 1.15
C PHE A 62 -4.21 8.71 -0.21
N LEU A 63 -4.60 9.33 -1.32
CA LEU A 63 -4.17 8.95 -2.67
C LEU A 63 -2.64 9.01 -2.81
N ASN A 64 -2.02 10.08 -2.31
CA ASN A 64 -0.56 10.22 -2.36
C ASN A 64 0.17 9.14 -1.56
N CYS A 65 -0.35 8.72 -0.40
CA CYS A 65 0.23 7.61 0.36
C CYS A 65 0.27 6.30 -0.44
N PHE A 66 -0.73 6.05 -1.30
CA PHE A 66 -0.77 4.88 -2.17
C PHE A 66 0.26 4.97 -3.30
N LEU A 67 0.35 6.13 -3.95
CA LEU A 67 1.36 6.40 -4.99
C LEU A 67 2.77 6.23 -4.43
N ASP A 68 3.05 6.84 -3.28
CA ASP A 68 4.34 6.70 -2.61
C ASP A 68 4.62 5.24 -2.27
N PHE A 69 3.64 4.52 -1.74
CA PHE A 69 3.82 3.12 -1.40
C PHE A 69 4.09 2.23 -2.62
N ALA A 70 3.39 2.47 -3.73
CA ALA A 70 3.63 1.77 -4.98
C ALA A 70 5.04 2.02 -5.52
N ALA A 71 5.50 3.28 -5.52
CA ALA A 71 6.86 3.63 -5.91
C ALA A 71 7.92 2.91 -5.05
N HIS A 72 7.68 2.77 -3.74
CA HIS A 72 8.57 1.99 -2.88
C HIS A 72 8.59 0.50 -3.23
N LEU A 73 7.45 -0.11 -3.57
CA LEU A 73 7.40 -1.51 -4.02
C LEU A 73 8.13 -1.70 -5.35
N GLU A 74 7.96 -0.77 -6.29
CA GLU A 74 8.68 -0.76 -7.57
C GLU A 74 10.20 -0.66 -7.34
N GLN A 75 10.65 0.26 -6.49
CA GLN A 75 12.05 0.44 -6.15
C GLN A 75 12.66 -0.83 -5.55
N ILE A 76 11.95 -1.52 -4.65
CA ILE A 76 12.36 -2.81 -4.11
C ILE A 76 12.48 -3.85 -5.23
N GLY A 77 11.50 -3.91 -6.14
CA GLY A 77 11.54 -4.78 -7.33
C GLY A 77 12.77 -4.51 -8.21
N ALA A 78 13.07 -3.24 -8.48
CA ALA A 78 14.21 -2.81 -9.27
C ALA A 78 15.55 -3.24 -8.62
N TYR A 79 15.70 -3.05 -7.30
CA TYR A 79 16.90 -3.50 -6.58
C TYR A 79 17.09 -5.02 -6.67
N LEU A 80 16.01 -5.79 -6.56
CA LEU A 80 16.08 -7.25 -6.67
C LEU A 80 16.49 -7.70 -8.08
N SER A 81 16.01 -7.02 -9.12
CA SER A 81 16.40 -7.28 -10.51
C SER A 81 17.86 -6.91 -10.82
N GLN A 82 18.42 -5.90 -10.14
CA GLN A 82 19.81 -5.50 -10.32
C GLN A 82 20.79 -6.34 -9.49
N GLY A 83 20.39 -6.78 -8.29
CA GLY A 83 21.19 -7.65 -7.43
C GLY A 83 21.51 -9.02 -8.05
N THR A 84 20.66 -9.51 -8.96
CA THR A 84 20.92 -10.72 -9.76
C THR A 84 21.95 -10.54 -10.86
N SER A 85 22.17 -9.30 -11.34
CA SER A 85 23.09 -8.99 -12.43
C SER A 85 24.56 -8.92 -11.99
N LYS A 86 24.81 -8.64 -10.70
CA LYS A 86 26.16 -8.44 -10.17
C LYS A 86 26.86 -9.71 -9.67
N ARG A 87 26.27 -10.91 -9.87
CA ARG A 87 26.93 -12.18 -9.58
C ARG A 87 27.55 -12.71 -10.87
N GLU A 88 28.84 -12.39 -10.99
CA GLU A 88 29.76 -12.76 -12.05
C GLU A 88 29.67 -14.26 -12.39
N SER A 89 29.76 -14.52 -13.70
CA SER A 89 30.13 -15.79 -14.34
C SER A 89 29.40 -17.05 -13.89
N TRP A 90 28.66 -17.63 -14.82
CA TRP A 90 28.27 -19.03 -14.80
C TRP A 90 29.53 -19.91 -14.85
N GLN A 91 30.14 -20.20 -13.70
CA GLN A 91 31.07 -21.31 -13.54
C GLN A 91 30.35 -22.45 -12.84
N ASN A 92 30.11 -23.52 -13.61
CA ASN A 92 29.81 -24.84 -13.10
C ASN A 92 30.89 -25.30 -12.11
N GLY A 93 30.47 -25.92 -11.02
CA GLY A 93 31.33 -26.78 -10.19
C GLY A 93 31.51 -26.28 -8.77
N TYR A 94 30.87 -26.99 -7.83
CA TYR A 94 31.18 -27.12 -6.39
C TYR A 94 32.24 -26.17 -5.77
N SER A 95 31.83 -25.36 -4.79
CA SER A 95 32.40 -25.40 -3.43
C SER A 95 31.55 -24.53 -2.49
N ASN A 96 31.20 -25.11 -1.35
CA ASN A 96 30.74 -24.43 -0.15
C ASN A 96 31.86 -23.49 0.35
N ASP A 97 31.53 -22.29 0.81
CA ASP A 97 32.12 -21.75 2.04
C ASP A 97 31.35 -20.54 2.55
N HIS A 98 31.16 -20.55 3.85
CA HIS A 98 30.32 -19.69 4.66
C HIS A 98 30.85 -18.26 4.72
N GLN A 99 29.96 -17.28 4.52
CA GLN A 99 30.12 -16.00 5.19
C GLN A 99 28.75 -15.42 5.56
N GLU A 100 28.45 -15.53 6.85
CA GLU A 100 27.34 -14.90 7.53
C GLU A 100 27.52 -13.38 7.48
N GLU A 101 26.61 -12.68 6.79
CA GLU A 101 26.29 -11.30 7.15
C GLU A 101 24.76 -11.14 7.25
N THR A 102 24.38 -10.86 8.49
CA THR A 102 23.07 -10.60 9.07
C THR A 102 22.18 -9.72 8.19
N SER A 103 21.04 -10.25 7.73
CA SER A 103 19.97 -9.48 7.10
C SER A 103 18.63 -9.83 7.74
N ILE A 104 18.03 -8.79 8.29
CA ILE A 104 16.92 -8.77 9.24
C ILE A 104 15.61 -9.26 8.56
N ASN A 105 14.97 -10.26 9.17
CA ASN A 105 13.55 -10.62 9.00
C ASN A 105 13.07 -11.20 7.65
N ALA A 106 13.76 -12.21 7.11
CA ALA A 106 13.15 -13.16 6.17
C ALA A 106 13.29 -14.59 6.72
N PRO A 107 12.29 -15.48 6.55
CA PRO A 107 12.50 -16.89 6.81
C PRO A 107 13.67 -17.37 5.93
N GLU A 108 14.59 -18.15 6.50
CA GLU A 108 15.89 -18.61 5.97
C GLU A 108 15.89 -19.34 4.60
N SER A 109 14.86 -19.20 3.76
CA SER A 109 14.72 -19.94 2.50
C SER A 109 14.19 -19.10 1.32
N VAL A 110 14.49 -17.79 1.30
CA VAL A 110 14.31 -16.99 0.07
C VAL A 110 15.66 -16.45 -0.41
N VAL A 111 16.63 -17.35 -0.52
CA VAL A 111 17.93 -17.10 -1.20
C VAL A 111 17.72 -16.96 -2.71
N ASP A 112 16.63 -17.50 -3.24
CA ASP A 112 16.29 -17.47 -4.66
C ASP A 112 15.69 -16.11 -5.10
N PRO A 113 16.33 -15.41 -6.04
CA PRO A 113 15.85 -14.13 -6.54
C PRO A 113 14.48 -14.20 -7.22
N HIS A 114 14.13 -15.32 -7.86
CA HIS A 114 12.82 -15.48 -8.46
C HIS A 114 11.72 -15.50 -7.40
N ARG A 115 11.93 -16.20 -6.29
CA ARG A 115 11.00 -16.16 -5.14
C ARG A 115 10.83 -14.74 -4.59
N LYS A 116 11.90 -13.93 -4.51
CA LYS A 116 11.80 -12.53 -4.06
C LYS A 116 10.99 -11.68 -5.04
N LEU A 117 11.23 -11.81 -6.34
CA LEU A 117 10.46 -11.13 -7.38
C LEU A 117 8.98 -11.51 -7.30
N LEU A 118 8.68 -12.80 -7.19
CA LEU A 118 7.30 -13.30 -7.12
C LEU A 118 6.57 -12.83 -5.86
N MET A 119 7.28 -12.67 -4.74
CA MET A 119 6.75 -12.03 -3.53
C MET A 119 6.40 -10.55 -3.76
N ILE A 120 7.26 -9.77 -4.43
CA ILE A 120 6.96 -8.36 -4.74
C ILE A 120 5.77 -8.24 -5.71
N LEU A 121 5.71 -9.07 -6.75
CA LEU A 121 4.56 -9.11 -7.65
C LEU A 121 3.27 -9.49 -6.90
N SER A 122 3.35 -10.42 -5.95
CA SER A 122 2.22 -10.79 -5.11
C SER A 122 1.79 -9.64 -4.19
N ASN A 123 2.73 -8.87 -3.64
CA ASN A 123 2.43 -7.66 -2.86
C ASN A 123 1.72 -6.60 -3.69
N ILE A 124 2.21 -6.32 -4.92
CA ILE A 124 1.59 -5.36 -5.84
C ILE A 124 0.16 -5.80 -6.19
N GLY A 125 -0.03 -7.08 -6.53
CA GLY A 125 -1.34 -7.66 -6.82
C GLY A 125 -2.31 -7.52 -5.64
N TYR A 126 -1.86 -7.85 -4.42
CA TYR A 126 -2.68 -7.65 -3.21
C TYR A 126 -3.07 -6.18 -3.01
N CYS A 127 -2.14 -5.25 -3.22
CA CYS A 127 -2.43 -3.84 -3.04
C CYS A 127 -3.47 -3.33 -4.05
N LYS A 128 -3.35 -3.79 -5.30
CA LYS A 128 -4.23 -3.44 -6.42
C LYS A 128 -5.62 -4.06 -6.30
N ASP A 129 -5.69 -5.38 -6.11
CA ASP A 129 -6.94 -6.13 -6.26
C ASP A 129 -7.74 -6.19 -4.96
N GLU A 130 -7.08 -6.13 -3.79
CA GLU A 130 -7.72 -6.26 -2.49
C GLU A 130 -7.65 -4.97 -1.67
N LEU A 131 -6.46 -4.43 -1.44
CA LEU A 131 -6.30 -3.33 -0.48
C LEU A 131 -6.93 -2.02 -0.95
N ALA A 132 -6.75 -1.66 -2.23
CA ALA A 132 -7.29 -0.43 -2.79
C ALA A 132 -8.82 -0.40 -2.69
N SER A 133 -9.48 -1.49 -3.08
CA SER A 133 -10.95 -1.61 -2.99
C SER A 133 -11.43 -1.62 -1.54
N GLU A 134 -10.77 -2.39 -0.65
CA GLU A 134 -11.12 -2.46 0.78
C GLU A 134 -11.12 -1.07 1.44
N LEU A 135 -10.04 -0.31 1.25
CA LEU A 135 -9.90 0.98 1.91
C LEU A 135 -10.77 2.06 1.25
N TYR A 136 -10.91 2.05 -0.07
CA TYR A 136 -11.84 2.93 -0.75
C TYR A 136 -13.27 2.71 -0.24
N ASP A 137 -13.76 1.47 -0.22
CA ASP A 137 -15.13 1.18 0.22
C ASP A 137 -15.37 1.56 1.69
N LYS A 138 -14.36 1.41 2.53
CA LYS A 138 -14.44 1.77 3.96
C LYS A 138 -14.53 3.28 4.18
N TYR A 139 -13.84 4.09 3.37
CA TYR A 139 -13.68 5.53 3.63
C TYR A 139 -14.39 6.45 2.61
N LYS A 140 -14.91 5.92 1.49
CA LYS A 140 -15.56 6.71 0.43
C LYS A 140 -16.67 7.63 0.96
N TYR A 141 -17.48 7.19 1.90
CA TYR A 141 -18.57 8.00 2.44
C TYR A 141 -18.11 9.19 3.29
N THR A 142 -16.90 9.13 3.87
CA THR A 142 -16.30 10.30 4.51
C THR A 142 -15.99 11.36 3.44
N TRP A 143 -15.47 10.95 2.29
CA TRP A 143 -14.95 11.83 1.25
C TRP A 143 -16.00 12.32 0.25
N LEU A 144 -16.99 11.48 -0.08
CA LEU A 144 -18.08 11.81 -1.02
C LEU A 144 -19.00 12.92 -0.50
N GLN A 145 -18.99 13.21 0.79
CA GLN A 145 -19.79 14.31 1.34
C GLN A 145 -19.37 15.70 0.84
N SER A 146 -18.20 15.85 0.19
CA SER A 146 -17.75 17.14 -0.38
C SER A 146 -18.04 17.32 -1.88
N ARG A 147 -18.51 16.28 -2.59
CA ARG A 147 -18.85 16.37 -4.03
C ARG A 147 -20.21 15.73 -4.31
N GLY A 148 -21.03 16.42 -5.11
CA GLY A 148 -22.23 15.80 -5.67
C GLY A 148 -21.92 14.51 -6.44
N ASN A 149 -22.90 13.61 -6.47
CA ASN A 149 -22.92 12.19 -6.88
C ASN A 149 -22.19 11.72 -8.19
N ASP A 150 -21.42 12.53 -8.91
CA ASP A 150 -20.97 12.20 -10.28
C ASP A 150 -19.51 11.70 -10.39
N GLU A 151 -18.73 11.55 -9.31
CA GLU A 151 -17.30 11.17 -9.37
C GLU A 151 -16.90 9.85 -8.70
N ASP A 152 -17.87 9.03 -8.28
CA ASP A 152 -17.63 7.84 -7.46
C ASP A 152 -16.53 6.90 -8.00
N SER A 153 -16.34 6.78 -9.32
CA SER A 153 -15.39 5.82 -9.89
C SER A 153 -13.95 6.35 -10.09
N SER A 154 -13.69 7.66 -10.01
CA SER A 154 -12.36 8.19 -10.36
C SER A 154 -11.29 7.84 -9.32
N ASP A 155 -11.61 7.99 -8.04
CA ASP A 155 -10.65 7.75 -6.95
C ASP A 155 -10.22 6.29 -6.84
N LEU A 156 -11.19 5.36 -6.97
CA LEU A 156 -10.87 3.94 -6.94
C LEU A 156 -10.00 3.55 -8.13
N GLN A 157 -10.28 4.15 -9.30
CA GLN A 157 -9.45 3.98 -10.48
C GLN A 157 -8.04 4.52 -10.23
N ASP A 158 -7.89 5.72 -9.67
CA ASP A 158 -6.59 6.32 -9.35
C ASP A 158 -5.78 5.47 -8.35
N LEU A 159 -6.44 4.94 -7.32
CA LEU A 159 -5.83 4.00 -6.36
C LEU A 159 -5.36 2.71 -7.04
N THR A 160 -6.18 2.15 -7.93
CA THR A 160 -5.85 0.92 -8.67
C THR A 160 -4.72 1.16 -9.68
N MET A 161 -4.71 2.34 -10.32
CA MET A 161 -3.68 2.74 -11.29
C MET A 161 -2.33 2.99 -10.62
N SER A 162 -2.31 3.30 -9.32
CA SER A 162 -1.06 3.42 -8.54
C SER A 162 -0.18 2.16 -8.63
N PHE A 163 -0.78 0.98 -8.79
CA PHE A 163 -0.10 -0.31 -8.81
C PHE A 163 -0.10 -1.00 -10.19
N SER A 164 -0.33 -0.26 -11.27
CA SER A 164 -0.42 -0.80 -12.63
C SER A 164 0.90 -0.79 -13.39
#